data_AF-A0A817I2F7-F1
#
_entry.id   AF-A0A817I2F7-F1
#
_cell.length_a   1.000
_cell.length_b   1.000
_cell.length_c   1.000
_cell.angle_alpha   90.00
_cell.angle_beta   90.00
_cell.angle_gamma   90.00
#
_symmetry.space_group_name_H-M   'P 1'
#
loop_
_entity.id
_entity.type
_entity.pdbx_description
1 polymer ?
#
loop_
_entity_poly.entity_id
_entity_poly.type
_entity_poly.pdbx_seq_one_letter_code
_entity_poly.pdbx_strand_id
1 'polypeptide(L)'
;MNGTDRLIKMKIDYSSVVGQKLKECDELMKDETKLNEVLDRLLPLEKQTRTAADAISTGRILVAIVKYCYVAKQWEYMNEHIVTFSKRRSKLKQAITKMMQEAYELVDKTPDLDTKLKLIETLRTVTTDKVRMIIEEGKTTSLFLINYLKFFVENELARVTKNLADIYESQDKIKEAAEILQQLQVESCGTIDHREKLEFLLEQMRLFS
;
A
#
# COMPACT_ATOMS: atom_id res chain seq x y z
N MET A 1 -30.62 -35.91 -13.61
CA MET A 1 -30.39 -34.55 -13.08
C MET A 1 -29.33 -34.63 -12.00
N ASN A 2 -28.42 -33.65 -12.04
CA ASN A 2 -27.48 -33.20 -11.00
C ASN A 2 -26.12 -33.90 -10.90
N GLY A 3 -25.06 -33.12 -11.16
CA GLY A 3 -24.08 -32.95 -10.09
C GLY A 3 -22.61 -32.79 -10.42
N THR A 4 -22.17 -32.80 -11.69
CA THR A 4 -20.73 -32.71 -12.00
C THR A 4 -20.39 -31.67 -13.06
N ASP A 5 -21.13 -30.57 -13.10
CA ASP A 5 -20.67 -29.38 -13.83
C ASP A 5 -19.82 -28.51 -12.89
N ARG A 6 -18.69 -29.07 -12.45
CA ARG A 6 -17.60 -28.24 -11.93
C ARG A 6 -17.04 -27.52 -13.15
N LEU A 7 -17.59 -26.35 -13.44
CA LEU A 7 -17.01 -25.35 -14.32
C LEU A 7 -15.54 -25.15 -13.90
N ILE A 8 -14.64 -25.90 -14.53
CA ILE A 8 -13.23 -25.58 -14.60
C ILE A 8 -13.20 -24.30 -15.41
N LYS A 9 -13.32 -23.14 -14.73
CA LYS A 9 -13.03 -21.85 -15.32
C LYS A 9 -11.63 -21.98 -15.92
N MET A 10 -11.57 -22.06 -17.24
CA MET A 10 -10.33 -22.09 -17.99
C MET A 10 -9.46 -20.93 -17.47
N LYS A 11 -8.24 -21.24 -17.02
CA LYS A 11 -7.31 -20.24 -16.49
C LYS A 11 -6.81 -19.42 -17.68
N ILE A 12 -7.61 -18.45 -18.10
CA ILE A 12 -7.27 -17.56 -19.22
C ILE A 12 -6.07 -16.74 -18.77
N ASP A 13 -4.95 -16.95 -19.44
CA ASP A 13 -3.72 -16.18 -19.23
C ASP A 13 -3.82 -14.87 -20.00
N TYR A 14 -3.90 -13.76 -19.26
CA TYR A 14 -3.94 -12.41 -19.84
C TYR A 14 -2.56 -11.75 -19.90
N SER A 15 -1.48 -12.45 -19.56
CA SER A 15 -0.15 -11.85 -19.41
C SER A 15 0.36 -11.15 -20.67
N SER A 16 0.07 -11.69 -21.86
CA SER A 16 0.44 -11.10 -23.16
C SER A 16 -0.36 -9.83 -23.48
N VAL A 17 -1.68 -9.89 -23.30
CA VAL A 17 -2.61 -8.77 -23.53
C VAL A 17 -2.31 -7.61 -22.58
N VAL A 18 -2.07 -7.93 -21.31
CA VAL A 18 -1.68 -6.93 -20.30
C VAL A 18 -0.32 -6.35 -20.64
N GLY A 19 0.64 -7.16 -21.06
CA GLY A 19 1.95 -6.66 -21.47
C GLY A 19 1.90 -5.68 -22.64
N GLN A 20 1.07 -5.95 -23.66
CA GLN A 20 0.89 -5.02 -24.80
C GLN A 20 0.20 -3.73 -24.36
N LYS A 21 -0.91 -3.83 -23.63
CA LYS A 21 -1.63 -2.65 -23.15
C LYS A 21 -0.81 -1.78 -22.19
N LEU A 22 0.02 -2.40 -21.34
CA LEU A 22 0.92 -1.64 -20.46
C LEU A 22 1.94 -0.84 -21.26
N LYS A 23 2.50 -1.39 -22.35
CA LYS A 23 3.40 -0.63 -23.23
C LYS A 23 2.71 0.56 -23.88
N GLU A 24 1.48 0.38 -24.38
CA GLU A 24 0.68 1.48 -24.92
C GLU A 24 0.41 2.55 -23.85
N CYS A 25 0.13 2.14 -22.61
CA CYS A 25 -0.05 3.06 -21.49
C CYS A 25 1.25 3.77 -21.11
N ASP A 26 2.40 3.08 -21.15
CA ASP A 26 3.72 3.68 -20.91
C ASP A 26 4.03 4.77 -21.93
N GLU A 27 3.63 4.58 -23.19
CA GLU A 27 3.78 5.61 -24.24
C GLU A 27 2.86 6.81 -24.00
N LEU A 28 1.61 6.58 -23.58
CA LEU A 28 0.66 7.66 -23.27
C LEU A 28 1.05 8.45 -22.03
N MET A 29 1.65 7.81 -21.03
CA MET A 29 2.11 8.44 -19.80
C MET A 29 3.37 9.31 -19.96
N LYS A 30 3.96 9.37 -21.16
CA LYS A 30 4.92 10.44 -21.48
C LYS A 30 4.28 11.81 -21.34
N ASP A 31 2.97 11.90 -21.58
CA ASP A 31 2.16 13.08 -21.28
C ASP A 31 1.49 12.89 -19.90
N GLU A 32 2.01 13.59 -18.87
CA GLU A 32 1.51 13.49 -17.49
C GLU A 32 0.01 13.83 -17.34
N THR A 33 -0.55 14.58 -18.29
CA THR A 33 -1.97 15.01 -18.28
C THR A 33 -2.96 13.92 -18.71
N LYS A 34 -2.48 12.81 -19.29
CA LYS A 34 -3.33 11.72 -19.82
C LYS A 34 -3.63 10.62 -18.80
N LEU A 35 -3.36 10.84 -17.52
CA LEU A 35 -3.59 9.86 -16.45
C LEU A 35 -5.01 9.25 -16.51
N ASN A 36 -6.04 10.09 -16.62
CA ASN A 36 -7.44 9.62 -16.65
C ASN A 36 -7.71 8.68 -17.84
N GLU A 37 -7.17 8.98 -19.01
CA GLU A 37 -7.33 8.15 -20.21
C GLU A 37 -6.65 6.78 -20.04
N VAL A 38 -5.47 6.76 -19.40
CA VAL A 38 -4.74 5.53 -19.10
C VAL A 38 -5.52 4.67 -18.09
N LEU A 39 -6.11 5.30 -17.07
CA LEU A 39 -6.92 4.59 -16.07
C LEU A 39 -8.19 4.02 -16.67
N ASP A 40 -8.85 4.74 -17.58
CA ASP A 40 -10.03 4.25 -18.30
C ASP A 40 -9.72 3.00 -19.14
N ARG A 41 -8.47 2.85 -19.60
CA ARG A 41 -8.00 1.65 -20.30
C ARG A 41 -7.64 0.50 -19.35
N LEU A 42 -7.08 0.80 -18.17
CA LEU A 42 -6.57 -0.18 -17.21
C LEU A 42 -7.64 -0.72 -16.24
N LEU A 43 -8.59 0.10 -15.80
CA LEU A 43 -9.64 -0.31 -14.84
C LEU A 43 -10.56 -1.42 -15.40
N PRO A 44 -10.98 -1.41 -16.68
CA PRO A 44 -11.73 -2.52 -17.26
C PRO A 44 -10.89 -3.79 -17.35
N LEU A 45 -9.60 -3.65 -17.67
CA LEU A 45 -8.67 -4.76 -17.78
C LEU A 45 -8.42 -5.41 -16.42
N GLU A 46 -8.23 -4.61 -15.36
CA GLU A 46 -8.16 -5.11 -13.98
C GLU A 46 -9.42 -5.91 -13.63
N LYS A 47 -10.61 -5.41 -13.99
CA LYS A 47 -11.87 -6.09 -13.67
C LYS A 47 -11.94 -7.45 -14.36
N GLN A 48 -11.49 -7.52 -15.62
CA GLN A 48 -11.44 -8.75 -16.40
C GLN A 48 -10.44 -9.76 -15.81
N THR A 49 -9.20 -9.37 -15.56
CA THR A 49 -8.17 -10.27 -15.01
C THR A 49 -8.51 -10.74 -13.60
N ARG A 50 -9.11 -9.88 -12.78
CA ARG A 50 -9.59 -10.23 -11.44
C ARG A 50 -10.72 -11.25 -11.48
N THR A 51 -11.68 -11.09 -12.39
CA THR A 51 -12.83 -12.02 -12.55
C THR A 51 -12.38 -13.38 -13.10
N ALA A 52 -11.29 -13.38 -13.86
CA ALA A 52 -10.60 -14.57 -14.34
C ALA A 52 -9.66 -15.22 -13.31
N ALA A 53 -9.55 -14.65 -12.11
CA ALA A 53 -8.65 -15.11 -11.03
C ALA A 53 -7.15 -15.15 -11.41
N ASP A 54 -6.73 -14.30 -12.37
CA ASP A 54 -5.32 -14.14 -12.75
C ASP A 54 -4.63 -13.13 -11.81
N ALA A 55 -4.03 -13.63 -10.74
CA ALA A 55 -3.38 -12.82 -9.72
C ALA A 55 -2.10 -12.13 -10.21
N ILE A 56 -1.42 -12.72 -11.20
CA ILE A 56 -0.15 -12.20 -11.69
C ILE A 56 -0.41 -10.96 -12.55
N SER A 57 -1.30 -11.09 -13.53
CA SER A 57 -1.66 -9.99 -14.41
C SER A 57 -2.38 -8.88 -13.67
N THR A 58 -3.30 -9.22 -12.76
CA THR A 58 -3.96 -8.23 -11.89
C THR A 58 -2.91 -7.47 -11.05
N GLY A 59 -1.93 -8.16 -10.46
CA GLY A 59 -0.87 -7.51 -9.70
C GLY A 59 -0.03 -6.54 -10.54
N ARG A 60 0.28 -6.89 -11.80
CA ARG A 60 1.01 -6.00 -12.71
C ARG A 60 0.21 -4.73 -13.04
N ILE A 61 -1.09 -4.87 -13.31
CA ILE A 61 -1.96 -3.71 -13.59
C ILE A 61 -2.03 -2.79 -12.37
N LEU A 62 -2.21 -3.34 -11.17
CA LEU A 62 -2.25 -2.54 -9.93
C LEU A 62 -0.94 -1.78 -9.68
N VAL A 63 0.21 -2.43 -9.87
CA VAL A 63 1.53 -1.79 -9.78
C VAL A 63 1.67 -0.67 -10.81
N ALA A 64 1.23 -0.91 -12.05
CA ALA A 64 1.29 0.10 -13.10
C ALA A 64 0.42 1.32 -12.78
N ILE A 65 -0.81 1.12 -12.27
CA ILE A 65 -1.70 2.22 -11.84
C ILE A 65 -1.01 3.08 -10.78
N VAL A 66 -0.40 2.46 -9.76
CA VAL A 66 0.35 3.18 -8.71
C VAL A 66 1.51 3.98 -9.32
N LYS A 67 2.28 3.39 -10.24
CA LYS A 67 3.38 4.09 -10.95
C LYS A 67 2.90 5.27 -11.79
N TYR A 68 1.78 5.12 -12.49
CA TYR A 68 1.26 6.18 -13.33
C TYR A 68 0.71 7.34 -12.50
N CYS A 69 0.04 7.07 -11.37
CA CYS A 69 -0.35 8.12 -10.44
C CYS A 69 0.87 8.86 -9.85
N TYR A 70 1.96 8.14 -9.58
CA TYR A 70 3.23 8.74 -9.16
C TYR A 70 3.83 9.67 -10.23
N VAL A 71 3.92 9.22 -11.49
CA VAL A 71 4.44 10.02 -12.61
C VAL A 71 3.60 11.28 -12.83
N ALA A 72 2.28 11.16 -12.77
CA ALA A 72 1.37 12.30 -12.87
C ALA A 72 1.31 13.19 -11.61
N LYS A 73 2.06 12.85 -10.55
CA LYS A 73 2.08 13.54 -9.23
C LYS A 73 0.69 13.63 -8.56
N GLN A 74 -0.23 12.74 -8.92
CA GLN A 74 -1.60 12.69 -8.39
C GLN A 74 -1.67 11.73 -7.19
N TRP A 75 -1.07 12.13 -6.07
CA TRP A 75 -0.95 11.30 -4.87
C TRP A 75 -2.29 11.02 -4.17
N GLU A 76 -3.19 11.99 -4.14
CA GLU A 76 -4.54 11.80 -3.59
C GLU A 76 -5.30 10.72 -4.35
N TYR A 77 -5.23 10.78 -5.67
CA TYR A 77 -5.86 9.82 -6.56
C TYR A 77 -5.27 8.39 -6.38
N MET A 78 -3.96 8.30 -6.15
CA MET A 78 -3.31 7.05 -5.80
C MET A 78 -3.86 6.44 -4.49
N ASN A 79 -4.02 7.26 -3.45
CA ASN A 79 -4.54 6.83 -2.16
C ASN A 79 -5.97 6.29 -2.26
N GLU A 80 -6.84 6.99 -3.00
CA GLU A 80 -8.22 6.54 -3.25
C GLU A 80 -8.27 5.19 -3.97
N HIS A 81 -7.42 4.99 -4.99
CA HIS A 81 -7.34 3.72 -5.71
C HIS A 81 -6.82 2.60 -4.83
N ILE A 82 -5.79 2.85 -4.02
CA ILE A 82 -5.26 1.88 -3.05
C ILE A 82 -6.37 1.38 -2.11
N VAL A 83 -7.15 2.30 -1.53
CA VAL A 83 -8.28 1.97 -0.63
C VAL A 83 -9.38 1.23 -1.40
N THR A 84 -9.67 1.65 -2.61
CA THR A 84 -10.71 1.04 -3.45
C THR A 84 -10.35 -0.41 -3.79
N PHE A 85 -9.13 -0.66 -4.26
CA PHE A 85 -8.67 -2.01 -4.61
C PHE A 85 -8.55 -2.92 -3.38
N SER A 86 -8.21 -2.37 -2.22
CA SER A 86 -8.13 -3.15 -0.97
C SER A 86 -9.50 -3.63 -0.47
N LYS A 87 -10.59 -2.91 -0.78
CA LYS A 87 -11.95 -3.23 -0.31
C LYS A 87 -12.71 -4.23 -1.20
N ARG A 88 -12.40 -4.37 -2.49
CA ARG A 88 -13.15 -5.20 -3.46
C ARG A 88 -13.36 -6.68 -3.03
N ARG A 89 -14.56 -7.23 -3.22
CA ARG A 89 -15.00 -8.58 -2.76
C ARG A 89 -14.34 -9.79 -3.47
N SER A 90 -13.55 -9.59 -4.53
CA SER A 90 -12.82 -10.67 -5.24
C SER A 90 -11.32 -10.36 -5.32
N LYS A 91 -10.76 -9.81 -4.25
CA LYS A 91 -9.38 -9.38 -4.18
C LYS A 91 -8.40 -10.56 -4.09
N LEU A 92 -7.43 -10.57 -5.00
CA LEU A 92 -6.36 -11.56 -5.05
C LEU A 92 -5.25 -11.13 -4.10
N LYS A 93 -4.99 -11.92 -3.04
CA LYS A 93 -4.04 -11.58 -1.96
C LYS A 93 -2.67 -11.19 -2.52
N GLN A 94 -2.16 -11.95 -3.49
CA GLN A 94 -0.87 -11.70 -4.13
C GLN A 94 -0.83 -10.39 -4.93
N ALA A 95 -1.94 -9.99 -5.57
CA ALA A 95 -2.00 -8.76 -6.35
C ALA A 95 -1.93 -7.52 -5.46
N ILE A 96 -2.65 -7.54 -4.32
CA ILE A 96 -2.60 -6.47 -3.32
C ILE A 96 -1.19 -6.37 -2.73
N THR A 97 -0.55 -7.49 -2.38
CA THR A 97 0.80 -7.44 -1.80
C THR A 97 1.79 -6.74 -2.73
N LYS A 98 1.76 -7.06 -4.04
CA LYS A 98 2.64 -6.41 -5.02
C LYS A 98 2.36 -4.91 -5.15
N MET A 99 1.08 -4.53 -5.17
CA MET A 99 0.67 -3.13 -5.20
C MET A 99 1.16 -2.36 -3.96
N MET A 100 1.05 -2.97 -2.77
CA MET A 100 1.54 -2.38 -1.52
C MET A 100 3.05 -2.21 -1.53
N GLN A 101 3.80 -3.24 -1.95
CA GLN A 101 5.27 -3.18 -2.03
C GLN A 101 5.74 -1.99 -2.88
N GLU A 102 5.13 -1.79 -4.05
CA GLU A 102 5.47 -0.65 -4.89
C GLU A 102 5.09 0.69 -4.24
N ALA A 103 3.89 0.79 -3.67
CA ALA A 103 3.46 2.02 -2.99
C ALA A 103 4.38 2.40 -1.82
N TYR A 104 4.90 1.39 -1.11
CA TYR A 104 5.88 1.55 -0.04
C TYR A 104 7.23 2.09 -0.55
N GLU A 105 7.75 1.60 -1.68
CA GLU A 105 8.99 2.11 -2.28
C GLU A 105 8.86 3.57 -2.77
N LEU A 106 7.63 4.03 -3.03
CA LEU A 106 7.36 5.39 -3.46
C LEU A 106 7.23 6.38 -2.29
N VAL A 107 7.08 5.92 -1.06
CA VAL A 107 6.97 6.76 0.15
C VAL A 107 8.19 7.67 0.31
N ASP A 108 9.39 7.17 0.05
CA ASP A 108 10.63 7.96 0.15
C ASP A 108 10.83 8.97 -0.98
N LYS A 109 10.07 8.83 -2.07
CA LYS A 109 10.15 9.71 -3.24
C LYS A 109 9.03 10.77 -3.24
N THR A 110 8.31 10.90 -2.12
CA THR A 110 7.28 11.92 -1.95
C THR A 110 7.93 13.31 -1.89
N PRO A 111 7.32 14.32 -2.53
CA PRO A 111 7.92 15.67 -2.59
C PRO A 111 7.76 16.45 -1.28
N ASP A 112 6.71 16.16 -0.52
CA ASP A 112 6.34 16.90 0.68
C ASP A 112 5.92 15.98 1.83
N LEU A 113 6.07 16.48 3.06
CA LEU A 113 5.79 15.72 4.28
C LEU A 113 4.29 15.38 4.42
N ASP A 114 3.38 16.27 4.00
CA ASP A 114 1.93 16.06 4.12
C ASP A 114 1.46 14.89 3.25
N THR A 115 1.93 14.84 2.00
CA THR A 115 1.74 13.73 1.07
C THR A 115 2.37 12.44 1.61
N LYS A 116 3.57 12.53 2.21
CA LYS A 116 4.23 11.38 2.86
C LYS A 116 3.35 10.80 3.97
N LEU A 117 2.81 11.66 4.83
CA LEU A 117 1.93 11.27 5.94
C LEU A 117 0.63 10.64 5.45
N LYS A 118 -0.05 11.29 4.50
CA LYS A 118 -1.31 10.78 3.93
C LYS A 118 -1.15 9.41 3.28
N LEU A 119 -0.05 9.20 2.55
CA LEU A 119 0.25 7.91 1.93
C LEU A 119 0.50 6.83 3.00
N ILE A 120 1.29 7.14 4.03
CA ILE A 120 1.57 6.20 5.13
C ILE A 120 0.30 5.85 5.91
N GLU A 121 -0.54 6.82 6.22
CA GLU A 121 -1.82 6.57 6.91
C GLU A 121 -2.74 5.66 6.08
N THR A 122 -2.78 5.89 4.77
CA THR A 122 -3.53 5.05 3.83
C THR A 122 -2.99 3.62 3.82
N LEU A 123 -1.67 3.46 3.71
CA LEU A 123 -1.00 2.16 3.71
C LEU A 123 -1.16 1.42 5.04
N ARG A 124 -1.11 2.14 6.17
CA ARG A 124 -1.38 1.61 7.51
C ARG A 124 -2.79 1.06 7.61
N THR A 125 -3.79 1.87 7.23
CA THR A 125 -5.21 1.49 7.30
C THR A 125 -5.48 0.25 6.45
N VAL A 126 -4.97 0.23 5.22
CA VAL A 126 -5.12 -0.91 4.29
C VAL A 126 -4.43 -2.17 4.84
N THR A 127 -3.23 -2.02 5.42
CA THR A 127 -2.50 -3.15 6.01
C THR A 127 -3.23 -3.72 7.22
N THR A 128 -3.67 -2.88 8.14
CA THR A 128 -4.45 -3.28 9.32
C THR A 128 -5.74 -3.99 8.94
N ASP A 129 -6.51 -3.41 8.00
CA ASP A 129 -7.72 -4.04 7.49
C ASP A 129 -7.41 -5.40 6.85
N LYS A 130 -6.30 -5.49 6.11
CA LYS A 130 -5.91 -6.74 5.47
C LYS A 130 -5.50 -7.81 6.48
N VAL A 131 -4.75 -7.44 7.51
CA VAL A 131 -4.38 -8.33 8.61
C VAL A 131 -5.62 -8.83 9.33
N ARG A 132 -6.55 -7.94 9.69
CA ARG A 132 -7.82 -8.31 10.34
C ARG A 132 -8.61 -9.31 9.50
N MET A 133 -8.78 -9.02 8.21
CA MET A 133 -9.47 -9.94 7.30
C MET A 133 -8.79 -11.31 7.21
N ILE A 134 -7.46 -11.38 7.25
CA ILE A 134 -6.75 -12.66 7.18
C ILE A 134 -6.94 -13.47 8.48
N ILE A 135 -6.91 -12.80 9.64
CA ILE A 135 -7.17 -13.42 10.95
C ILE A 135 -8.60 -13.98 10.99
N GLU A 136 -9.60 -13.19 10.58
CA GLU A 136 -11.01 -13.60 10.53
C GLU A 136 -11.29 -14.71 9.51
N GLU A 137 -10.62 -14.69 8.35
CA GLU A 137 -10.79 -15.72 7.31
C GLU A 137 -10.13 -17.07 7.68
N GLY A 138 -9.38 -17.17 8.79
CA GLY A 138 -8.74 -18.41 9.25
C GLY A 138 -7.75 -19.04 8.27
N LYS A 139 -7.36 -18.29 7.22
CA LYS A 139 -6.59 -18.83 6.09
C LYS A 139 -5.10 -18.58 6.30
N THR A 140 -4.36 -19.69 6.34
CA THR A 140 -2.90 -19.94 6.26
C THR A 140 -2.21 -19.18 5.12
N THR A 141 -2.40 -17.87 5.06
CA THR A 141 -1.61 -16.99 4.21
C THR A 141 -0.29 -16.85 4.93
N SER A 142 0.80 -17.26 4.27
CA SER A 142 2.14 -17.37 4.85
C SER A 142 2.41 -16.24 5.85
N LEU A 143 2.48 -16.59 7.13
CA LEU A 143 2.68 -15.68 8.26
C LEU A 143 3.91 -14.80 8.02
N PHE A 144 4.89 -15.34 7.29
CA PHE A 144 6.07 -14.64 6.80
C PHE A 144 5.76 -13.38 5.99
N LEU A 145 4.82 -13.44 5.03
CA LEU A 145 4.51 -12.30 4.15
C LEU A 145 3.74 -11.19 4.89
N ILE A 146 2.89 -11.60 5.84
CA ILE A 146 2.13 -10.68 6.69
C ILE A 146 3.09 -9.97 7.64
N ASN A 147 3.99 -10.72 8.29
CA ASN A 147 5.01 -10.16 9.16
C ASN A 147 5.98 -9.27 8.38
N TYR A 148 6.34 -9.64 7.15
CA TYR A 148 7.21 -8.81 6.30
C TYR A 148 6.54 -7.47 5.92
N LEU A 149 5.27 -7.51 5.51
CA LEU A 149 4.52 -6.27 5.24
C LEU A 149 4.36 -5.44 6.51
N LYS A 150 3.97 -6.07 7.62
CA LYS A 150 3.81 -5.42 8.93
C LYS A 150 5.12 -4.78 9.40
N PHE A 151 6.25 -5.49 9.26
CA PHE A 151 7.59 -4.98 9.54
C PHE A 151 7.88 -3.70 8.76
N PHE A 152 7.59 -3.71 7.45
CA PHE A 152 7.83 -2.53 6.62
C PHE A 152 6.98 -1.34 7.03
N VAL A 153 5.67 -1.56 7.30
CA VAL A 153 4.77 -0.47 7.74
C VAL A 153 5.20 0.10 9.08
N GLU A 154 5.52 -0.76 10.05
CA GLU A 154 5.86 -0.34 11.41
C GLU A 154 7.15 0.48 11.42
N ASN A 155 8.17 0.06 10.66
CA ASN A 155 9.43 0.79 10.56
C ASN A 155 9.27 2.13 9.82
N GLU A 156 8.56 2.17 8.69
CA GLU A 156 8.35 3.43 7.96
C GLU A 156 7.44 4.39 8.72
N LEU A 157 6.42 3.87 9.41
CA LEU A 157 5.59 4.68 10.30
C LEU A 157 6.44 5.26 11.43
N ALA A 158 7.30 4.45 12.08
CA ALA A 158 8.19 4.95 13.11
C ALA A 158 9.08 6.09 12.60
N ARG A 159 9.74 5.90 11.44
CA ARG A 159 10.57 6.93 10.80
C ARG A 159 9.81 8.22 10.53
N VAL A 160 8.61 8.14 9.95
CA VAL A 160 7.83 9.33 9.63
C VAL A 160 7.23 9.99 10.85
N THR A 161 6.79 9.23 11.86
CA THR A 161 6.36 9.78 13.15
C THR A 161 7.49 10.56 13.81
N LYS A 162 8.73 10.05 13.77
CA LYS A 162 9.91 10.78 14.27
C LYS A 162 10.15 12.08 13.50
N ASN A 163 10.22 12.02 12.17
CA ASN A 163 10.40 13.21 11.35
C ASN A 163 9.31 14.26 11.57
N LEU A 164 8.06 13.81 11.78
CA LEU A 164 6.93 14.70 12.04
C LEU A 164 7.07 15.35 13.43
N ALA A 165 7.49 14.60 14.44
CA ALA A 165 7.78 15.14 15.76
C ALA A 165 8.90 16.18 15.72
N ASP A 166 10.01 15.91 15.00
CA ASP A 166 11.11 16.87 14.80
C ASP A 166 10.62 18.17 14.15
N ILE A 167 9.69 18.06 13.20
CA ILE A 167 9.10 19.23 12.52
C ILE A 167 8.19 20.01 13.47
N TYR A 168 7.37 19.34 14.28
CA TYR A 168 6.56 20.01 15.29
C TYR A 168 7.42 20.66 16.38
N GLU A 169 8.52 20.02 16.79
CA GLU A 169 9.50 20.59 17.71
C GLU A 169 10.13 21.85 17.12
N SER A 170 10.51 21.84 15.84
CA SER A 170 11.04 23.02 15.13
C SER A 170 10.03 24.18 15.00
N GLN A 171 8.73 23.90 15.18
CA GLN A 171 7.64 24.87 15.15
C GLN A 171 7.19 25.29 16.56
N ASP A 172 7.97 24.97 17.61
CA ASP A 172 7.63 25.19 19.02
C ASP A 172 6.33 24.49 19.48
N LYS A 173 5.86 23.48 18.73
CA LYS A 173 4.65 22.68 19.02
C LYS A 173 5.02 21.37 19.72
N ILE A 174 5.62 21.51 20.91
CA ILE A 174 6.17 20.37 21.68
C ILE A 174 5.08 19.40 22.13
N LYS A 175 3.88 19.91 22.47
CA LYS A 175 2.76 19.07 22.94
C LYS A 175 2.27 18.14 21.83
N GLU A 176 2.09 18.69 20.64
CA GLU A 176 1.65 17.95 19.46
C GLU A 176 2.71 16.93 19.02
N ALA A 177 4.00 17.29 19.10
CA ALA A 177 5.10 16.37 18.84
C ALA A 177 5.07 15.16 19.80
N ALA A 178 4.86 15.41 21.09
CA ALA A 178 4.79 14.39 22.13
C ALA A 178 3.57 13.47 21.97
N GLU A 179 2.39 14.03 21.68
CA GLU A 179 1.16 13.25 21.43
C GLU A 179 1.32 12.30 20.24
N ILE A 180 1.91 12.77 19.14
CA ILE A 180 2.12 11.97 17.92
C ILE A 180 3.10 10.83 18.17
N LEU A 181 4.20 11.09 18.87
CA LEU A 181 5.16 10.05 19.24
C LEU A 181 4.55 9.01 20.19
N GLN A 182 3.64 9.41 21.08
CA GLN A 182 2.98 8.51 22.03
C GLN A 182 1.94 7.60 21.36
N GLN A 183 1.25 8.09 20.32
CA GLN A 183 0.31 7.25 19.55
C GLN A 183 0.99 6.05 18.90
N LEU A 184 2.30 6.16 18.61
CA LEU A 184 3.11 5.03 18.21
C LEU A 184 3.46 4.18 19.44
N GLN A 185 2.71 3.09 19.65
CA GLN A 185 3.02 2.12 20.70
C GLN A 185 4.23 1.25 20.30
N VAL A 186 5.43 1.83 20.33
CA VAL A 186 6.71 1.18 19.94
C VAL A 186 6.98 -0.10 20.72
N GLU A 187 6.50 -0.19 21.96
CA GLU A 187 6.58 -1.37 22.82
C GLU A 187 5.81 -2.57 22.26
N SER A 188 4.70 -2.31 21.57
CA SER A 188 3.85 -3.32 20.94
C SER A 188 4.34 -3.75 19.56
N CYS A 189 5.25 -2.98 18.96
CA CYS A 189 5.84 -3.29 17.67
C CYS A 189 6.83 -4.45 17.83
N GLY A 190 6.46 -5.65 17.44
CA GLY A 190 7.33 -6.83 17.53
C GLY A 190 8.54 -6.82 16.57
N THR A 191 8.64 -5.81 15.70
CA THR A 191 9.48 -5.83 14.50
C THR A 191 10.60 -4.77 14.49
N ILE A 192 10.50 -3.73 15.34
CA ILE A 192 11.53 -2.69 15.49
C ILE A 192 12.69 -3.25 16.31
N ASP A 193 13.93 -2.96 15.92
CA ASP A 193 15.12 -3.42 16.64
C ASP A 193 15.12 -2.90 18.09
N HIS A 194 15.66 -3.69 19.02
CA HIS A 194 15.68 -3.31 20.43
C HIS A 194 16.39 -1.96 20.67
N ARG A 195 17.40 -1.62 19.87
CA ARG A 195 18.10 -0.34 19.97
C ARG A 195 17.25 0.81 19.45
N GLU A 196 16.62 0.65 18.29
CA GLU A 196 15.69 1.65 17.74
C GLU A 196 14.52 1.89 18.70
N LYS A 197 13.96 0.83 19.30
CA LYS A 197 12.93 0.96 20.35
C LYS A 197 13.40 1.81 21.52
N LEU A 198 14.62 1.56 22.00
CA LEU A 198 15.18 2.32 23.11
C LEU A 198 15.36 3.80 22.72
N GLU A 199 15.88 4.07 21.52
CA GLU A 199 16.02 5.44 21.01
C GLU A 199 14.66 6.15 20.92
N PHE A 200 13.60 5.48 20.46
CA PHE A 200 12.24 6.02 20.45
C PHE A 200 11.70 6.31 21.86
N LEU A 201 11.91 5.40 22.81
CA LEU A 201 11.44 5.57 24.19
C LEU A 201 12.18 6.71 24.89
N LEU A 202 13.48 6.85 24.66
CA LEU A 202 14.27 7.98 25.18
C LEU A 202 13.79 9.31 24.59
N GLU A 203 13.46 9.33 23.29
CA GLU A 203 12.95 10.54 22.64
C GLU A 203 11.56 10.93 23.15
N GLN A 204 10.68 9.95 23.37
CA GLN A 204 9.41 10.17 24.07
C GLN A 204 9.66 10.80 25.44
N MET A 205 10.54 10.22 26.26
CA MET A 205 10.87 10.78 27.59
C MET A 205 11.42 12.21 27.52
N ARG A 206 12.23 12.55 26.51
CA ARG A 206 12.79 13.91 26.31
C ARG A 206 11.71 14.95 26.03
N LEU A 207 10.75 14.64 25.17
CA LEU A 207 9.68 15.57 24.79
C LEU A 207 8.62 15.74 25.89
N PHE A 208 8.54 14.80 26.83
CA PHE A 208 7.62 14.86 27.98
C PHE A 208 8.25 15.46 29.25
N SER A 209 9.56 15.76 29.27
CA SER A 209 10.26 16.38 30.41
C SER A 209 10.27 17.90 30.33
#